data_AF-A0A2E5X1R8-F1
#
_entry.id   AF-A0A2E5X1R8-F1
#
_cell.length_a   1.000
_cell.length_b   1.000
_cell.length_c   1.000
_cell.angle_alpha   90.00
_cell.angle_beta   90.00
_cell.angle_gamma   90.00
#
_symmetry.space_group_name_H-M   'P 1'
#
loop_
_entity.id
_entity.type
_entity.pdbx_description
1 polymer ?
#
loop_
_entity_poly.entity_id
_entity_poly.type
_entity_poly.pdbx_seq_one_letter_code
_entity_poly.pdbx_strand_id
1 'polypeptide(L)'
;MEPRQPANPAEWTGGPSDWERPLPQERTTISFDRPFNEEEMALVRLGSIPQQMEDKWFLYFTDNQLFFLRSWTGYCVYVAHFSQTDDGALLVTADINRDPDQYTETDDAFDAQMVLYLIDVLLLDRAGDIPGDPDNPLKIWSSVGRLMLGQRPDDGSDR
;
A
#
# COMPACT_ATOMS: atom_id res chain seq x y z
N MET A 1 -5.72 7.13 23.90
CA MET A 1 -6.89 6.47 23.30
C MET A 1 -6.47 6.08 21.91
N GLU A 2 -6.05 4.84 21.70
CA GLU A 2 -5.76 4.36 20.35
C GLU A 2 -7.05 4.41 19.50
N PRO A 3 -6.98 4.90 18.25
CA PRO A 3 -8.10 4.82 17.34
C PRO A 3 -8.43 3.34 17.15
N ARG A 4 -9.66 2.96 17.52
CA ARG A 4 -10.13 1.59 17.36
C ARG A 4 -10.27 1.35 15.87
N GLN A 5 -9.61 0.32 15.36
CA GLN A 5 -9.95 -0.29 14.07
C GLN A 5 -11.48 -0.42 13.98
N PRO A 6 -12.10 -0.26 12.79
CA PRO A 6 -13.43 -0.80 12.62
C PRO A 6 -13.37 -2.27 13.02
N ALA A 7 -14.17 -2.64 14.02
CA ALA A 7 -14.11 -3.96 14.64
C ALA A 7 -14.48 -5.10 13.67
N ASN A 8 -14.89 -4.76 12.45
CA ASN A 8 -15.22 -5.72 11.41
C ASN A 8 -14.93 -5.17 9.99
N PRO A 9 -14.09 -5.87 9.21
CA PRO A 9 -13.99 -5.77 7.75
C PRO A 9 -15.35 -5.80 7.02
N ALA A 10 -16.34 -6.49 7.59
CA ALA A 10 -17.68 -6.68 7.04
C ALA A 10 -18.61 -5.44 7.14
N GLU A 11 -18.22 -4.42 7.90
CA GLU A 11 -19.01 -3.18 8.06
C GLU A 11 -18.50 -2.03 7.18
N TRP A 12 -17.39 -2.23 6.46
CA TRP A 12 -16.90 -1.22 5.51
C TRP A 12 -17.76 -1.25 4.24
N THR A 13 -18.46 -0.15 3.99
CA THR A 13 -19.46 -0.04 2.93
C THR A 13 -18.88 0.39 1.58
N GLY A 14 -17.56 0.32 1.40
CA GLY A 14 -16.91 0.65 0.12
C GLY A 14 -16.62 2.13 -0.07
N GLY A 15 -16.57 2.93 1.00
CA GLY A 15 -16.37 4.37 0.91
C GLY A 15 -15.52 4.97 2.03
N PRO A 16 -15.10 6.24 1.86
CA PRO A 16 -14.37 7.00 2.85
C PRO A 16 -15.09 6.96 4.21
N SER A 17 -14.37 6.63 5.26
CA SER A 17 -14.89 6.43 6.63
C SER A 17 -14.23 7.41 7.60
N ASP A 18 -14.90 7.80 8.68
CA ASP A 18 -14.43 8.80 9.68
C ASP A 18 -13.03 8.54 10.28
N TRP A 19 -12.47 7.35 10.09
CA TRP A 19 -11.15 6.97 10.60
C TRP A 19 -10.01 7.22 9.62
N GLU A 20 -10.28 7.44 8.34
CA GLU A 20 -9.21 7.68 7.38
C GLU A 20 -8.65 9.09 7.53
N ARG A 21 -7.35 9.21 7.30
CA ARG A 21 -6.69 10.50 7.16
C ARG A 21 -6.37 10.68 5.68
N PRO A 22 -6.83 11.79 5.06
CA PRO A 22 -6.51 12.06 3.67
C PRO A 22 -4.99 12.21 3.52
N LEU A 23 -4.51 12.01 2.30
CA LEU A 23 -3.11 12.26 1.98
C LEU A 23 -2.75 13.72 2.33
N PRO A 24 -1.68 13.98 3.10
CA PRO A 24 -1.33 15.33 3.54
C PRO A 24 -0.85 16.21 2.38
N GLN A 25 -0.78 17.52 2.63
CA GLN A 25 -0.20 18.48 1.69
C GLN A 25 1.30 18.27 1.47
N GLU A 26 2.00 17.81 2.51
CA GLU A 26 3.40 17.38 2.44
C GLU A 26 3.47 16.03 1.73
N ARG A 27 3.73 16.07 0.43
CA ARG A 27 3.77 14.90 -0.44
C ARG A 27 4.67 15.12 -1.64
N THR A 28 5.09 14.02 -2.27
CA THR A 28 5.74 14.02 -3.58
C THR A 28 4.91 13.20 -4.57
N THR A 29 5.16 13.38 -5.86
CA THR A 29 4.49 12.62 -6.94
C THR A 29 5.54 11.90 -7.76
N ILE A 30 5.36 10.59 -7.92
CA ILE A 30 6.25 9.72 -8.70
C ILE A 30 5.51 9.27 -9.96
N SER A 31 6.21 9.20 -11.09
CA SER A 31 5.64 8.74 -12.37
C SER A 31 5.84 7.23 -12.55
N PHE A 32 4.87 6.60 -13.20
CA PHE A 32 4.85 5.18 -13.52
C PHE A 32 4.47 4.98 -15.00
N ASP A 33 4.84 3.81 -15.53
CA ASP A 33 4.44 3.36 -16.86
C ASP A 33 4.10 1.86 -16.77
N ARG A 34 3.14 1.53 -15.91
CA ARG A 34 2.73 0.14 -15.66
C ARG A 34 1.33 -0.13 -16.18
N PRO A 35 1.16 -0.90 -17.25
CA PRO A 35 -0.15 -1.29 -17.75
C PRO A 35 -0.76 -2.40 -16.90
N PHE A 36 -2.08 -2.35 -16.80
CA PHE A 36 -2.94 -3.38 -16.20
C PHE A 36 -4.03 -3.72 -17.21
N ASN A 37 -4.21 -5.00 -17.49
CA ASN A 37 -5.33 -5.47 -18.31
C ASN A 37 -6.64 -5.42 -17.50
N GLU A 38 -7.77 -5.63 -18.18
CA GLU A 38 -9.09 -5.55 -17.54
C GLU A 38 -9.30 -6.60 -16.43
N GLU A 39 -8.71 -7.79 -16.55
CA GLU A 39 -8.80 -8.83 -15.50
C GLU A 39 -8.05 -8.41 -14.22
N GLU A 40 -6.86 -7.83 -14.37
CA GLU A 40 -6.08 -7.27 -13.27
C GLU A 40 -6.80 -6.07 -12.65
N MET A 41 -7.35 -5.19 -13.49
CA MET A 41 -8.11 -4.03 -13.01
C MET A 41 -9.38 -4.43 -12.27
N ALA A 42 -10.03 -5.53 -12.64
CA ALA A 42 -11.16 -6.07 -11.89
C ALA A 42 -10.74 -6.42 -10.45
N LEU A 43 -9.58 -7.03 -10.25
CA LEU A 43 -9.03 -7.32 -8.93
C LEU A 43 -8.60 -6.05 -8.18
N VAL A 44 -7.93 -5.12 -8.86
CA VAL A 44 -7.51 -3.85 -8.28
C VAL A 44 -8.71 -3.06 -7.74
N ARG A 45 -9.82 -3.05 -8.48
CA ARG A 45 -11.06 -2.36 -8.08
C ARG A 45 -11.75 -2.99 -6.87
N LEU A 46 -11.51 -4.27 -6.58
CA LEU A 46 -12.01 -4.91 -5.36
C LEU A 46 -11.25 -4.43 -4.11
N GLY A 47 -10.01 -3.97 -4.27
CA GLY A 47 -9.16 -3.56 -3.16
C GLY A 47 -8.76 -4.73 -2.26
N SER A 48 -8.27 -4.41 -1.05
CA SER A 48 -7.89 -5.39 -0.04
C SER A 48 -8.22 -4.87 1.35
N ILE A 49 -9.04 -5.64 2.07
CA ILE A 49 -9.42 -5.37 3.45
C ILE A 49 -8.63 -6.33 4.37
N PRO A 50 -7.84 -5.81 5.33
CA PRO A 50 -7.06 -6.61 6.25
C PRO A 50 -8.00 -7.49 7.08
N GLN A 51 -7.74 -8.79 7.13
CA GLN A 51 -8.53 -9.73 7.92
C GLN A 51 -7.93 -9.96 9.30
N GLN A 52 -6.64 -9.63 9.49
CA GLN A 52 -5.91 -9.79 10.74
C GLN A 52 -5.22 -8.49 11.15
N MET A 53 -4.95 -8.33 12.45
CA MET A 53 -4.25 -7.16 13.01
C MET A 53 -2.81 -6.98 12.46
N GLU A 54 -2.27 -8.02 11.81
CA GLU A 54 -0.91 -8.05 11.26
C GLU A 54 -0.88 -7.61 9.79
N ASP A 55 -2.05 -7.49 9.15
CA ASP A 55 -2.20 -6.95 7.79
C ASP A 55 -2.11 -5.43 7.88
N LYS A 56 -0.94 -4.92 7.53
CA LYS A 56 -0.53 -3.53 7.75
C LYS A 56 -1.21 -2.52 6.82
N TRP A 57 -1.91 -3.00 5.79
CA TRP A 57 -2.37 -2.22 4.66
C TRP A 57 -3.85 -2.44 4.39
N PHE A 58 -4.55 -1.34 4.15
CA PHE A 58 -5.93 -1.28 3.67
C PHE A 58 -5.93 -0.60 2.32
N LEU A 59 -6.40 -1.29 1.28
CA LEU A 59 -6.40 -0.79 -0.10
C LEU A 59 -7.82 -0.68 -0.62
N TYR A 60 -8.17 0.46 -1.21
CA TYR A 60 -9.46 0.65 -1.85
C TYR A 60 -9.36 1.51 -3.10
N PHE A 61 -10.27 1.26 -4.05
CA PHE A 61 -10.30 1.96 -5.33
C PHE A 61 -11.55 2.83 -5.47
N THR A 62 -11.38 4.10 -5.84
CA THR A 62 -12.47 5.02 -6.20
C THR A 62 -11.95 6.07 -7.16
N ASP A 63 -12.81 6.57 -8.06
CA ASP A 63 -12.49 7.71 -8.95
C ASP A 63 -11.16 7.56 -9.73
N ASN A 64 -10.90 6.36 -10.22
CA ASN A 64 -9.65 5.97 -10.92
C ASN A 64 -8.38 6.09 -10.07
N GLN A 65 -8.52 6.01 -8.75
CA GLN A 65 -7.44 6.10 -7.79
C GLN A 65 -7.47 4.89 -6.86
N LEU A 66 -6.29 4.36 -6.53
CA LEU A 66 -6.11 3.33 -5.52
C LEU A 66 -5.43 3.96 -4.31
N PHE A 67 -6.10 3.89 -3.16
CA PHE A 67 -5.63 4.43 -1.89
C PHE A 67 -4.97 3.34 -1.06
N PHE A 68 -3.84 3.65 -0.44
CA PHE A 68 -3.08 2.74 0.42
C PHE A 68 -2.99 3.33 1.82
N LEU A 69 -3.71 2.73 2.75
CA LEU A 69 -3.78 3.21 4.13
C LEU A 69 -3.08 2.24 5.07
N ARG A 70 -2.45 2.77 6.11
CA ARG A 70 -2.03 1.96 7.25
C ARG A 70 -3.24 1.54 8.06
N SER A 71 -3.39 0.23 8.29
CA SER A 71 -4.58 -0.34 8.93
C SER A 71 -4.77 0.06 10.41
N TRP A 72 -3.71 0.48 11.10
CA TRP A 72 -3.78 0.85 12.53
C TRP A 72 -3.85 2.35 12.81
N THR A 73 -3.36 3.22 11.90
CA THR A 73 -3.47 4.68 12.06
C THR A 73 -4.51 5.32 11.15
N GLY A 74 -4.89 4.66 10.05
CA GLY A 74 -5.68 5.27 8.99
C GLY A 74 -4.91 6.28 8.14
N TYR A 75 -3.59 6.39 8.30
CA TYR A 75 -2.79 7.30 7.49
C TYR A 75 -2.73 6.81 6.05
N CYS A 76 -3.17 7.66 5.12
CA CYS A 76 -2.96 7.46 3.70
C CYS A 76 -1.49 7.68 3.40
N VAL A 77 -0.82 6.64 2.90
CA VAL A 77 0.60 6.68 2.56
C VAL A 77 0.78 6.89 1.06
N TYR A 78 -0.03 6.22 0.24
CA TYR A 78 0.04 6.33 -1.21
C TYR A 78 -1.34 6.54 -1.81
N VAL A 79 -1.40 7.31 -2.90
CA VAL A 79 -2.55 7.40 -3.80
C VAL A 79 -2.06 7.17 -5.22
N ALA A 80 -2.36 6.01 -5.79
CA ALA A 80 -1.97 5.64 -7.14
C ALA A 80 -3.07 6.05 -8.14
N HIS A 81 -2.69 6.76 -9.20
CA HIS A 81 -3.61 7.32 -10.21
C HIS A 81 -3.56 6.50 -11.49
N PHE A 82 -4.74 6.12 -11.97
CA PHE A 82 -4.88 5.31 -13.18
C PHE A 82 -5.52 6.11 -14.32
N SER A 83 -4.97 5.99 -15.51
CA SER A 83 -5.62 6.40 -16.75
C SER A 83 -6.29 5.19 -17.39
N GLN A 84 -7.59 5.28 -17.70
CA GLN A 84 -8.29 4.22 -18.42
C GLN A 84 -7.75 4.08 -19.85
N THR A 85 -7.71 2.86 -20.34
CA THR A 85 -7.35 2.50 -21.72
C THR A 85 -8.42 1.55 -22.29
N ASP A 86 -8.36 1.25 -23.58
CA ASP A 86 -9.35 0.35 -24.21
C ASP A 86 -9.28 -1.09 -23.67
N ASP A 87 -8.11 -1.53 -23.20
CA ASP A 87 -7.84 -2.89 -22.72
C ASP A 87 -7.63 -3.00 -21.20
N GLY A 88 -7.89 -1.91 -20.46
CA GLY A 88 -7.75 -1.85 -18.99
C GLY A 88 -7.39 -0.47 -18.47
N ALA A 89 -6.21 -0.34 -17.84
CA ALA A 89 -5.72 0.94 -17.34
C ALA A 89 -4.19 1.01 -17.28
N LEU A 90 -3.67 2.24 -17.20
CA LEU A 90 -2.26 2.54 -17.00
C LEU A 90 -2.10 3.22 -15.65
N LEU A 91 -1.26 2.68 -14.76
CA LEU A 91 -0.80 3.41 -13.58
C LEU A 91 0.19 4.48 -14.06
N VAL A 92 -0.20 5.75 -13.93
CA VAL A 92 0.55 6.89 -14.48
C VAL A 92 1.37 7.63 -13.43
N THR A 93 0.83 7.78 -12.23
CA THR A 93 1.50 8.47 -11.12
C THR A 93 1.06 7.90 -9.79
N ALA A 94 1.85 8.13 -8.74
CA ALA A 94 1.37 7.99 -7.38
C ALA A 94 1.83 9.18 -6.53
N ASP A 95 0.92 9.70 -5.71
CA ASP A 95 1.25 10.67 -4.68
C ASP A 95 1.65 9.94 -3.40
N ILE A 96 2.76 10.35 -2.80
CA ILE A 96 3.40 9.71 -1.65
C ILE A 96 3.44 10.67 -0.48
N ASN A 97 3.00 10.21 0.68
CA ASN A 97 3.04 10.96 1.93
C ASN A 97 4.50 11.34 2.27
N ARG A 98 4.74 12.60 2.64
CA ARG A 98 6.05 13.10 3.10
C ARG A 98 5.96 13.86 4.42
N ASP A 99 4.83 13.75 5.12
CA ASP A 99 4.68 14.23 6.49
C ASP A 99 5.45 13.28 7.42
N PRO A 100 6.56 13.73 8.05
CA PRO A 100 7.43 12.87 8.85
C PRO A 100 6.76 12.34 10.12
N ASP A 101 5.67 12.95 10.59
CA ASP A 101 4.89 12.46 11.73
C ASP A 101 3.99 11.27 11.34
N GLN A 102 3.72 11.10 10.05
CA GLN A 102 2.87 10.03 9.50
C GLN A 102 3.65 8.94 8.78
N TYR A 103 4.68 9.32 8.04
CA TYR A 103 5.49 8.43 7.20
C TYR A 103 6.94 8.89 7.13
N THR A 104 7.87 8.07 7.61
CA THR A 104 9.28 8.45 7.78
C THR A 104 10.16 8.16 6.56
N GLU A 105 9.66 7.41 5.58
CA GLU A 105 10.41 7.10 4.38
C GLU A 105 10.43 8.29 3.42
N THR A 106 11.58 8.48 2.77
CA THR A 106 11.84 9.63 1.89
C THR A 106 12.46 9.26 0.55
N ASP A 107 12.79 7.98 0.35
CA ASP A 107 13.36 7.47 -0.90
C ASP A 107 12.26 7.14 -1.92
N ASP A 108 12.15 7.98 -2.94
CA ASP A 108 11.19 7.83 -4.04
C ASP A 108 11.36 6.50 -4.78
N ALA A 109 12.60 6.00 -4.96
CA ALA A 109 12.81 4.74 -5.67
C ALA A 109 12.25 3.55 -4.87
N PHE A 110 12.46 3.56 -3.55
CA PHE A 110 11.89 2.58 -2.65
C PHE A 110 10.36 2.64 -2.64
N ASP A 111 9.78 3.83 -2.55
CA ASP A 111 8.33 4.00 -2.55
C ASP A 111 7.69 3.57 -3.88
N ALA A 112 8.35 3.83 -5.01
CA ALA A 112 7.90 3.35 -6.31
C ALA A 112 7.81 1.82 -6.33
N GLN A 113 8.84 1.13 -5.84
CA GLN A 113 8.83 -0.33 -5.73
C GLN A 113 7.75 -0.82 -4.75
N MET A 114 7.57 -0.14 -3.61
CA MET A 114 6.56 -0.48 -2.62
C MET A 114 5.13 -0.42 -3.17
N VAL A 115 4.79 0.62 -3.94
CA VAL A 115 3.46 0.72 -4.57
C VAL A 115 3.20 -0.48 -5.48
N LEU A 116 4.16 -0.83 -6.33
CA LEU A 116 4.04 -1.97 -7.24
C LEU A 116 3.93 -3.30 -6.50
N TYR A 117 4.79 -3.52 -5.51
CA TYR A 117 4.81 -4.72 -4.68
C TYR A 117 3.47 -4.95 -3.97
N LEU A 118 2.91 -3.90 -3.37
CA LEU A 118 1.62 -4.00 -2.67
C LEU A 118 0.49 -4.35 -3.63
N ILE A 119 0.47 -3.79 -4.84
CA ILE A 119 -0.53 -4.17 -5.86
C ILE A 119 -0.36 -5.65 -6.24
N ASP A 120 0.88 -6.08 -6.55
CA ASP A 120 1.14 -7.45 -6.98
C ASP A 120 0.77 -8.50 -5.92
N VAL A 121 1.21 -8.27 -4.68
CA VAL A 121 1.06 -9.25 -3.61
C VAL A 121 -0.36 -9.22 -3.03
N LEU A 122 -0.94 -8.05 -2.80
CA LEU A 122 -2.23 -7.94 -2.11
C LEU A 122 -3.44 -8.04 -3.02
N LEU A 123 -3.31 -7.62 -4.29
CA LEU A 123 -4.45 -7.53 -5.22
C LEU A 123 -4.36 -8.56 -6.33
N LEU A 124 -3.16 -8.91 -6.80
CA LEU A 124 -2.98 -9.81 -7.96
C LEU A 124 -2.53 -11.22 -7.59
N ASP A 125 -2.25 -11.49 -6.30
CA ASP A 125 -1.71 -12.77 -5.80
C ASP A 125 -0.46 -13.24 -6.57
N ARG A 126 0.42 -12.29 -6.89
CA ARG A 126 1.70 -12.53 -7.58
C ARG A 126 2.87 -12.42 -6.62
N ALA A 127 3.92 -13.16 -6.90
CA ALA A 127 5.21 -12.90 -6.28
C ALA A 127 5.72 -11.54 -6.77
N GLY A 128 5.57 -10.50 -5.94
CA GLY A 128 6.07 -9.16 -6.23
C GLY A 128 7.58 -9.07 -6.00
N ASP A 129 8.24 -8.21 -6.78
CA ASP A 129 9.65 -7.88 -6.55
C ASP A 129 9.80 -7.14 -5.23
N ILE A 130 10.61 -7.68 -4.33
CA ILE A 130 10.83 -7.13 -3.00
C ILE A 130 11.42 -5.70 -3.12
N PRO A 131 10.77 -4.68 -2.54
CA PRO A 131 11.24 -3.30 -2.61
C PRO A 131 12.56 -3.08 -1.87
N GLY A 132 13.43 -2.21 -2.38
CA GLY A 132 14.68 -1.83 -1.73
C GLY A 132 15.84 -2.82 -1.91
N ASP A 133 16.84 -2.68 -1.05
CA ASP A 133 18.08 -3.46 -1.10
C ASP A 133 17.87 -4.85 -0.43
N PRO A 134 18.10 -5.97 -1.13
CA PRO A 134 18.03 -7.31 -0.55
C PRO A 134 18.99 -7.49 0.65
N ASP A 135 20.05 -6.69 0.75
CA ASP A 135 20.98 -6.71 1.88
C ASP A 135 20.47 -5.93 3.12
N ASN A 136 19.30 -5.26 3.03
CA ASN A 136 18.65 -4.58 4.17
C ASN A 136 17.18 -5.03 4.39
N PRO A 137 16.98 -6.29 4.84
CA PRO A 137 15.64 -6.87 5.00
C PRO A 137 14.81 -6.23 6.13
N LEU A 138 15.44 -5.56 7.10
CA LEU A 138 14.76 -4.91 8.22
C LEU A 138 13.89 -3.74 7.78
N LYS A 139 14.37 -2.95 6.81
CA LYS A 139 13.62 -1.82 6.23
C LYS A 139 12.30 -2.33 5.63
N ILE A 140 12.37 -3.41 4.88
CA ILE A 140 11.22 -4.04 4.23
C ILE A 140 10.25 -4.60 5.28
N TRP A 141 10.74 -5.39 6.24
CA TRP A 141 9.93 -6.02 7.29
C TRP A 141 9.09 -5.02 8.10
N SER A 142 9.68 -3.86 8.42
CA SER A 142 8.96 -2.78 9.12
C SER A 142 7.76 -2.27 8.32
N SER A 143 7.87 -2.25 6.99
CA SER A 143 6.89 -1.73 6.04
C SER A 143 5.81 -2.75 5.64
N VAL A 144 6.19 -3.99 5.31
CA VAL A 144 5.26 -4.99 4.75
C VAL A 144 4.77 -6.03 5.75
N GLY A 145 5.42 -6.19 6.91
CA GLY A 145 5.02 -7.20 7.89
C GLY A 145 5.16 -8.64 7.36
N ARG A 146 4.25 -9.53 7.76
CA ARG A 146 4.29 -10.97 7.38
C ARG A 146 3.99 -11.26 5.90
N LEU A 147 3.69 -10.26 5.07
CA LEU A 147 3.51 -10.44 3.62
C LEU A 147 4.76 -11.04 2.94
N MET A 148 5.93 -10.92 3.58
CA MET A 148 7.13 -11.67 3.24
C MET A 148 6.99 -13.10 3.77
N LEU A 149 6.44 -14.01 2.97
CA LEU A 149 6.44 -15.44 3.29
C LEU A 149 7.89 -15.95 3.39
N GLY A 150 8.33 -16.27 4.61
CA GLY A 150 9.54 -17.06 4.89
C GLY A 150 10.64 -16.34 5.67
N GLN A 151 10.56 -16.44 7.00
CA GLN A 151 11.58 -16.08 7.99
C GLN A 151 11.90 -14.58 8.20
N ARG A 152 11.58 -14.12 9.41
CA ARG A 152 12.17 -12.94 10.03
C ARG A 152 13.70 -13.10 9.97
N PRO A 153 14.47 -12.13 9.44
CA PRO A 153 15.93 -12.16 9.63
C PRO A 153 16.16 -12.18 11.14
N ASP A 154 16.91 -13.17 11.63
CA ASP A 154 17.28 -13.25 13.05
C ASP A 154 17.84 -11.89 13.46
N ASP A 155 17.08 -11.19 14.31
CA ASP A 155 17.53 -9.97 14.94
C ASP A 155 18.66 -10.42 15.85
N GLY A 156 19.90 -10.26 15.39
CA GLY A 156 21.14 -10.63 16.07
C GLY A 156 21.37 -9.84 17.36
N SER A 157 20.34 -9.70 18.18
CA SER A 157 20.41 -9.35 19.58
C SER A 157 20.83 -10.60 20.38
N ASP A 158 22.02 -11.12 20.11
CA ASP A 158 22.74 -11.93 21.11
C ASP A 158 23.62 -10.97 21.92
N ARG A 159 23.43 -11.02 23.25
CA ARG A 159 24.12 -10.20 24.23
C ARG A 159 25.56 -10.62 24.44
#